data_AF-A0A1M7ZWT7-F1
#
_entry.id   AF-A0A1M7ZWT7-F1
#
_cell.length_a   1.000
_cell.length_b   1.000
_cell.length_c   1.000
_cell.angle_alpha   90.00
_cell.angle_beta   90.00
_cell.angle_gamma   90.00
#
_symmetry.space_group_name_H-M   'P 1'
#
loop_
_entity.id
_entity.type
_entity.pdbx_description
1 polymer ?
#
loop_
_entity_poly.entity_id
_entity_poly.type
_entity_poly.pdbx_seq_one_letter_code
_entity_poly.pdbx_strand_id
1 'polypeptide(L)'
;MVFFSSIGYSQDNFTVTIERQFSSNNCTMGYLITNNDVLCYTLELPWADNSNNISCIPNGSYNGILRYDKKDGWRIQLDNVPNRTGVQIHMGNYTSEIQGCILVGTNANIDNCNVQNSATAYLKLKKAFYGTETPNSTPNKKIVVTFK
;
A
#
# COMPACT_ATOMS: atom_id res chain seq x y z
N MET A 1 27.61 -3.69 -39.47
CA MET A 1 26.42 -4.38 -38.93
C MET A 1 26.45 -4.18 -37.43
N VAL A 2 25.70 -3.19 -36.92
CA VAL A 2 25.70 -2.84 -35.50
C VAL A 2 24.62 -3.66 -34.83
N PHE A 3 25.01 -4.66 -34.05
CA PHE A 3 24.08 -5.36 -33.17
C PHE A 3 23.81 -4.46 -31.97
N PHE A 4 22.65 -3.80 -31.96
CA PHE A 4 22.10 -3.26 -30.72
C PHE A 4 21.57 -4.45 -29.92
N SER A 5 22.40 -4.95 -29.00
CA SER A 5 21.94 -5.81 -27.92
C SER A 5 20.97 -5.01 -27.07
N SER A 6 19.67 -5.24 -27.26
CA SER A 6 18.63 -4.84 -26.32
C SER A 6 18.88 -5.60 -25.01
N ILE A 7 19.67 -4.99 -24.13
CA ILE A 7 19.69 -5.36 -22.72
C ILE A 7 18.27 -5.11 -22.23
N GLY A 8 17.47 -6.18 -22.18
CA GLY A 8 16.22 -6.18 -21.47
C GLY A 8 16.55 -5.81 -20.04
N TYR A 9 16.23 -4.58 -19.64
CA TYR A 9 16.24 -4.20 -18.24
C TYR A 9 15.42 -5.26 -17.49
N SER A 10 16.09 -6.00 -16.61
CA SER A 10 15.42 -6.70 -15.53
C SER A 10 14.54 -5.66 -14.84
N GLN A 11 13.22 -5.81 -14.97
CA GLN A 11 12.28 -4.88 -14.37
C GLN A 11 12.30 -5.14 -12.86
N ASP A 12 12.91 -4.25 -12.09
CA ASP A 12 12.96 -4.40 -10.64
C ASP A 12 11.54 -4.48 -10.05
N ASN A 13 11.32 -5.46 -9.20
CA ASN A 13 10.07 -5.60 -8.46
C ASN A 13 9.81 -4.33 -7.63
N PHE A 14 8.59 -3.80 -7.67
CA PHE A 14 8.18 -2.78 -6.71
C PHE A 14 7.79 -3.46 -5.40
N THR A 15 8.67 -3.38 -4.41
CA THR A 15 8.47 -4.03 -3.11
C THR A 15 8.03 -3.01 -2.08
N VAL A 16 6.90 -3.29 -1.42
CA VAL A 16 6.35 -2.52 -0.32
C VAL A 16 6.34 -3.40 0.92
N THR A 17 6.81 -2.87 2.05
CA THR A 17 6.62 -3.50 3.36
C THR A 17 5.70 -2.62 4.21
N ILE A 18 4.65 -3.22 4.76
CA ILE A 18 3.84 -2.65 5.83
C ILE A 18 4.41 -3.22 7.12
N GLU A 19 5.14 -2.39 7.86
CA GLU A 19 5.77 -2.78 9.12
C GLU A 19 4.95 -2.22 10.29
N ARG A 20 4.22 -3.09 10.97
CA ARG A 20 3.31 -2.71 12.06
C ARG A 20 4.10 -2.37 13.31
N GLN A 21 3.83 -1.18 13.86
CA GLN A 21 4.52 -0.64 15.03
C GLN A 21 3.62 -0.59 16.27
N PHE A 22 2.30 -0.50 16.04
CA PHE A 22 1.31 -0.37 17.09
C PHE A 22 0.09 -1.21 16.75
N SER A 23 -0.41 -1.95 17.74
CA SER A 23 -1.65 -2.72 17.63
C SER A 23 -2.46 -2.52 18.91
N SER A 24 -3.73 -2.22 18.75
CA SER A 24 -4.70 -2.06 19.84
C SER A 24 -6.05 -2.62 19.43
N ASN A 25 -7.03 -2.54 20.33
CA ASN A 25 -8.41 -2.93 20.03
C ASN A 25 -9.11 -1.97 19.05
N ASN A 26 -8.53 -0.80 18.76
CA ASN A 26 -9.16 0.23 17.93
C ASN A 26 -8.54 0.32 16.53
N CYS A 27 -7.25 0.02 16.40
CA CYS A 27 -6.52 0.11 15.15
C CYS A 27 -5.17 -0.61 15.21
N THR A 28 -4.63 -0.86 14.01
CA THR A 28 -3.24 -1.25 13.79
C THR A 28 -2.56 -0.14 12.98
N MET A 29 -1.38 0.31 13.41
CA MET A 29 -0.64 1.38 12.74
C MET A 29 0.81 0.99 12.52
N GLY A 30 1.45 1.56 11.51
CA GLY A 30 2.83 1.25 11.18
C GLY A 30 3.40 2.12 10.08
N TYR A 31 4.44 1.61 9.43
CA TYR A 31 5.12 2.28 8.33
C TYR A 31 4.89 1.55 7.01
N LEU A 32 4.76 2.32 5.93
CA LEU A 32 4.95 1.82 4.58
C LEU A 32 6.39 2.11 4.15
N ILE A 33 7.14 1.06 3.88
CA ILE A 33 8.56 1.10 3.51
C ILE A 33 8.72 0.65 2.07
N THR A 34 9.49 1.40 1.29
CA THR A 34 9.91 1.03 -0.08
C THR A 34 11.35 1.47 -0.28
N ASN A 35 12.15 0.71 -1.05
CA ASN A 35 13.57 1.00 -1.25
C ASN A 35 14.37 1.17 0.05
N ASN A 36 14.00 0.45 1.12
CA ASN A 36 14.56 0.53 2.47
C ASN A 36 14.32 1.86 3.23
N ASP A 37 13.47 2.74 2.70
CA ASP A 37 13.11 4.01 3.35
C ASP A 37 11.64 4.02 3.78
N VAL A 38 11.37 4.60 4.96
CA VAL A 38 10.01 4.89 5.42
C VAL A 38 9.40 5.97 4.53
N LEU A 39 8.37 5.59 3.77
CA LEU A 39 7.70 6.50 2.84
C LEU A 39 6.58 7.29 3.52
N CYS A 40 5.78 6.61 4.35
CA CYS A 40 4.64 7.17 5.05
C CYS A 40 4.17 6.27 6.21
N TYR A 41 3.21 6.76 6.99
CA TYR A 41 2.48 6.00 7.99
C TYR A 41 1.33 5.22 7.36
N THR A 42 0.92 4.16 8.03
CA THR A 42 -0.20 3.31 7.67
C THR A 42 -1.20 3.18 8.81
N LEU A 43 -2.47 2.99 8.45
CA LEU A 43 -3.55 2.69 9.37
C LEU A 43 -4.40 1.56 8.81
N GLU A 44 -4.65 0.55 9.64
CA GLU A 44 -5.50 -0.59 9.39
C GLU A 44 -6.49 -0.76 10.55
N LEU A 45 -7.49 -1.62 10.35
CA LEU A 45 -8.37 -2.10 11.42
C LEU A 45 -7.57 -2.87 12.50
N PRO A 46 -8.13 -3.10 13.70
CA PRO A 46 -7.54 -4.05 14.65
C PRO A 46 -7.53 -5.47 14.07
N TRP A 47 -6.71 -6.36 14.63
CA TRP A 47 -6.79 -7.78 14.29
C TRP A 47 -8.07 -8.39 14.85
N ALA A 48 -8.80 -9.12 14.02
CA ALA A 48 -10.02 -9.84 14.39
C ALA A 48 -10.08 -11.20 13.67
N ASP A 49 -9.00 -11.98 13.78
CA ASP A 49 -8.88 -13.33 13.22
C ASP A 49 -9.18 -13.43 11.71
N ASN A 50 -8.66 -12.45 10.95
CA ASN A 50 -8.91 -12.30 9.52
C ASN A 50 -10.42 -12.22 9.15
N SER A 51 -11.27 -11.81 10.10
CA SER A 51 -12.69 -11.64 9.84
C SER A 51 -12.94 -10.56 8.79
N ASN A 52 -13.81 -10.88 7.84
CA ASN A 52 -14.15 -9.99 6.74
C ASN A 52 -14.69 -8.65 7.25
N ASN A 53 -14.27 -7.58 6.59
CA ASN A 53 -14.68 -6.20 6.84
C ASN A 53 -14.31 -5.59 8.21
N ILE A 54 -13.80 -6.37 9.15
CA ILE A 54 -13.51 -5.90 10.52
C ILE A 54 -12.07 -6.14 10.99
N SER A 55 -11.27 -6.93 10.26
CA SER A 55 -9.87 -7.24 10.62
C SER A 55 -8.86 -6.52 9.72
N CYS A 56 -7.67 -6.23 10.24
CA CYS A 56 -6.46 -6.02 9.41
C CYS A 56 -6.04 -7.31 8.67
N ILE A 57 -5.09 -7.18 7.75
CA ILE A 57 -4.64 -8.24 6.86
C ILE A 57 -3.70 -9.22 7.59
N PRO A 58 -3.76 -10.54 7.34
CA PRO A 58 -2.79 -11.46 7.92
C PRO A 58 -1.35 -11.09 7.53
N ASN A 59 -0.39 -11.41 8.40
CA ASN A 59 1.02 -11.28 8.06
C ASN A 59 1.36 -12.22 6.90
N GLY A 60 2.25 -11.78 6.00
CA GLY A 60 2.61 -12.52 4.79
C GLY A 60 2.93 -11.60 3.61
N SER A 61 3.25 -12.21 2.46
CA SER A 61 3.55 -11.50 1.22
C SER A 61 2.46 -11.76 0.18
N TYR A 62 1.95 -10.69 -0.41
CA TYR A 62 0.88 -10.69 -1.39
C TYR A 62 1.36 -10.04 -2.68
N ASN A 63 0.87 -10.52 -3.82
CA ASN A 63 1.04 -9.79 -5.08
C ASN A 63 0.11 -8.58 -5.08
N GLY A 64 0.53 -7.50 -5.75
CA GLY A 64 -0.28 -6.32 -5.96
C GLY A 64 -0.64 -6.12 -7.44
N ILE A 65 -1.83 -5.59 -7.70
CA ILE A 65 -2.26 -5.09 -9.01
C ILE A 65 -2.70 -3.63 -8.90
N LEU A 66 -2.58 -2.89 -9.99
CA LEU A 66 -3.03 -1.50 -10.03
C LEU A 66 -4.51 -1.40 -10.39
N ARG A 67 -5.20 -0.49 -9.71
CA ARG A 67 -6.62 -0.17 -9.92
C ARG A 67 -6.79 1.32 -10.18
N TYR A 68 -7.61 1.67 -11.17
CA TYR A 68 -7.84 3.06 -11.61
C TYR A 68 -9.34 3.42 -11.61
N ASP A 69 -10.19 2.54 -11.09
CA ASP A 69 -11.63 2.52 -11.28
C ASP A 69 -12.43 3.43 -10.33
N LYS A 70 -11.77 4.26 -9.52
CA LYS A 70 -12.44 5.23 -8.63
C LYS A 70 -11.84 6.63 -8.77
N LYS A 71 -12.48 7.59 -8.11
CA LYS A 71 -12.21 9.04 -8.23
C LYS A 71 -10.78 9.48 -7.91
N ASP A 72 -10.09 8.79 -7.01
CA ASP A 72 -8.68 9.03 -6.71
C ASP A 72 -7.71 8.52 -7.79
N GLY A 73 -8.18 7.65 -8.68
CA GLY A 73 -7.56 7.34 -9.96
C GLY A 73 -6.35 6.40 -9.92
N TRP A 74 -5.89 5.92 -8.76
CA TRP A 74 -4.82 4.93 -8.66
C TRP A 74 -4.86 4.24 -7.30
N ARG A 75 -4.65 2.93 -7.22
CA ARG A 75 -4.49 2.16 -5.97
C ARG A 75 -3.68 0.91 -6.23
N ILE A 76 -3.06 0.39 -5.18
CA ILE A 76 -2.54 -0.98 -5.15
C ILE A 76 -3.60 -1.86 -4.49
N GLN A 77 -4.12 -2.83 -5.22
CA GLN A 77 -4.98 -3.89 -4.67
C GLN A 77 -4.16 -5.14 -4.42
N LEU A 78 -4.36 -5.78 -3.27
CA LEU A 78 -3.74 -7.07 -2.96
C LEU A 78 -4.51 -8.20 -3.64
N ASP A 79 -3.77 -9.15 -4.20
CA ASP A 79 -4.31 -10.39 -4.74
C ASP A 79 -4.18 -11.55 -3.74
N ASN A 80 -5.16 -12.46 -3.77
CA ASN A 80 -5.16 -13.71 -3.01
C ASN A 80 -5.00 -13.53 -1.49
N VAL A 81 -5.55 -12.45 -0.93
CA VAL A 81 -5.72 -12.36 0.53
C VAL A 81 -6.70 -13.46 0.96
N PRO A 82 -6.36 -14.34 1.92
CA PRO A 82 -7.19 -15.49 2.28
C PRO A 82 -8.61 -15.08 2.64
N ASN A 83 -9.60 -15.59 1.90
CA ASN A 83 -11.03 -15.33 2.09
C ASN A 83 -11.46 -13.85 1.95
N ARG A 84 -10.63 -12.98 1.35
CA ARG A 84 -10.92 -11.55 1.14
C ARG A 84 -10.72 -11.14 -0.32
N THR A 85 -11.45 -10.12 -0.73
CA THR A 85 -11.29 -9.47 -2.04
C THR A 85 -11.31 -7.96 -1.85
N GLY A 86 -10.81 -7.22 -2.85
CA GLY A 86 -10.89 -5.75 -2.85
C GLY A 86 -10.07 -5.04 -1.77
N VAL A 87 -9.11 -5.73 -1.12
CA VAL A 87 -8.20 -5.13 -0.15
C VAL A 87 -7.22 -4.21 -0.88
N GLN A 88 -7.22 -2.93 -0.53
CA GLN A 88 -6.47 -1.90 -1.25
C GLN A 88 -5.66 -1.01 -0.31
N ILE A 89 -4.56 -0.47 -0.81
CA ILE A 89 -3.83 0.65 -0.21
C ILE A 89 -4.34 1.94 -0.86
N HIS A 90 -4.93 2.84 -0.07
CA HIS A 90 -5.56 4.06 -0.59
C HIS A 90 -5.56 5.23 0.40
N MET A 91 -6.05 6.39 -0.06
CA MET A 91 -6.25 7.56 0.79
C MET A 91 -7.43 7.38 1.74
N GLY A 92 -7.28 7.95 2.94
CA GLY A 92 -8.28 8.01 3.99
C GLY A 92 -7.56 8.39 5.28
N ASN A 93 -8.32 8.65 6.33
CA ASN A 93 -7.79 9.22 7.57
C ASN A 93 -8.19 8.40 8.80
N TYR A 94 -9.33 7.70 8.77
CA TYR A 94 -9.90 7.02 9.93
C TYR A 94 -10.28 5.57 9.63
N THR A 95 -10.24 4.71 10.66
CA THR A 95 -10.65 3.30 10.55
C THR A 95 -12.11 3.12 10.12
N SER A 96 -12.98 4.09 10.42
CA SER A 96 -14.38 4.10 9.98
C SER A 96 -14.57 4.23 8.46
N GLU A 97 -13.53 4.60 7.72
CA GLU A 97 -13.55 4.75 6.26
C GLU A 97 -13.12 3.47 5.52
N ILE A 98 -12.78 2.40 6.25
CA ILE A 98 -12.27 1.15 5.69
C ILE A 98 -13.00 -0.08 6.22
N GLN A 99 -12.99 -1.13 5.40
CA GLN A 99 -13.49 -2.47 5.75
C GLN A 99 -12.35 -3.49 5.57
N GLY A 100 -11.17 -3.14 6.09
CA GLY A 100 -9.94 -3.95 6.01
C GLY A 100 -8.94 -3.53 4.94
N CYS A 101 -9.14 -2.38 4.29
CA CYS A 101 -8.11 -1.72 3.49
C CYS A 101 -7.01 -1.11 4.36
N ILE A 102 -5.96 -0.61 3.71
CA ILE A 102 -4.83 0.07 4.35
C ILE A 102 -4.87 1.54 3.94
N LEU A 103 -4.94 2.43 4.92
CA LEU A 103 -4.86 3.87 4.72
C LEU A 103 -3.42 4.34 4.85
N VAL A 104 -3.06 5.38 4.10
CA VAL A 104 -1.73 6.01 4.15
C VAL A 104 -1.82 7.48 4.55
N GLY A 105 -0.84 7.97 5.31
CA GLY A 105 -0.71 9.39 5.66
C GLY A 105 0.72 9.81 5.99
N THR A 106 1.04 11.10 5.90
CA THR A 106 2.39 11.60 6.22
C THR A 106 2.55 11.95 7.69
N ASN A 107 1.47 11.88 8.47
CA ASN A 107 1.47 11.98 9.92
C ASN A 107 0.45 10.99 10.50
N ALA A 108 0.61 10.65 11.77
CA ALA A 108 -0.21 9.69 12.49
C ALA A 108 -0.49 10.18 13.91
N ASN A 109 -1.69 9.90 14.42
CA ASN A 109 -2.04 10.07 15.82
C ASN A 109 -2.53 8.73 16.37
N ILE A 110 -1.74 8.15 17.27
CA ILE A 110 -2.00 6.84 17.87
C ILE A 110 -3.22 6.88 18.79
N ASP A 111 -3.35 7.93 19.61
CA ASP A 111 -4.45 8.07 20.57
C ASP A 111 -5.82 8.13 19.88
N ASN A 112 -5.88 8.75 18.70
CA ASN A 112 -7.08 8.90 17.90
C ASN A 112 -7.23 7.88 16.77
N CYS A 113 -6.31 6.91 16.65
CA CYS A 113 -6.30 5.92 15.56
C CYS A 113 -6.52 6.54 14.17
N ASN A 114 -5.74 7.58 13.83
CA ASN A 114 -5.87 8.28 12.56
C ASN A 114 -4.52 8.53 11.86
N VAL A 115 -4.59 8.66 10.53
CA VAL A 115 -3.51 9.18 9.71
C VAL A 115 -3.93 10.50 9.07
N GLN A 116 -2.97 11.36 8.73
CA GLN A 116 -3.22 12.71 8.21
C GLN A 116 -2.46 12.94 6.89
N ASN A 117 -2.88 13.94 6.13
CA ASN A 117 -2.30 14.29 4.82
C ASN A 117 -2.22 13.08 3.87
N SER A 118 -3.31 12.33 3.79
CA SER A 118 -3.40 11.08 3.03
C SER A 118 -3.16 11.29 1.53
N ALA A 119 -3.61 12.42 0.97
CA ALA A 119 -3.32 12.80 -0.41
C ALA A 119 -1.81 12.95 -0.69
N THR A 120 -1.06 13.55 0.23
CA THR A 120 0.39 13.70 0.08
C THR A 120 1.09 12.34 0.18
N ALA A 121 0.71 11.49 1.13
CA ALA A 121 1.28 10.14 1.26
C ALA A 121 0.98 9.26 0.05
N TYR A 122 -0.24 9.37 -0.47
CA TYR A 122 -0.68 8.73 -1.69
C TYR A 122 0.15 9.16 -2.91
N LEU A 123 0.39 10.45 -3.09
CA LEU A 123 1.24 10.96 -4.18
C LEU A 123 2.69 10.48 -4.02
N LYS A 124 3.21 10.41 -2.80
CA LYS A 124 4.54 9.82 -2.53
C LYS A 124 4.61 8.35 -2.94
N LEU A 125 3.61 7.54 -2.58
CA LEU A 125 3.52 6.13 -2.96
C LEU A 125 3.40 5.95 -4.46
N LYS A 126 2.55 6.75 -5.11
CA LYS A 126 2.40 6.76 -6.56
C LYS A 126 3.73 7.13 -7.25
N LYS A 127 4.40 8.20 -6.81
CA LYS A 127 5.71 8.60 -7.31
C LYS A 127 6.77 7.53 -7.10
N ALA A 128 6.78 6.84 -5.96
CA ALA A 128 7.72 5.74 -5.70
C ALA A 128 7.53 4.58 -6.69
N PHE A 129 6.28 4.24 -7.05
CA PHE A 129 6.00 3.21 -8.06
C PHE A 129 6.44 3.64 -9.48
N TYR A 130 6.00 4.84 -9.91
CA TYR A 130 6.23 5.32 -11.28
C TYR A 130 7.63 5.91 -11.52
N GLY A 131 8.32 6.35 -10.47
CA GLY A 131 9.57 7.13 -10.57
C GLY A 131 9.39 8.60 -10.91
N THR A 132 8.17 9.07 -11.17
CA THR A 132 7.84 10.47 -11.53
C THR A 132 6.45 10.84 -11.04
N GLU A 133 6.19 12.14 -10.90
CA GLU A 133 4.87 12.70 -10.56
C GLU A 133 3.93 12.76 -11.76
N THR A 134 4.49 12.75 -12.98
CA THR A 134 3.76 12.88 -14.25
C THR A 134 4.01 11.67 -15.17
N PRO A 135 3.55 10.46 -14.79
CA PRO A 135 3.76 9.27 -15.60
C PRO A 135 2.97 9.36 -16.92
N ASN A 136 3.63 9.04 -18.02
CA ASN A 136 3.01 8.91 -19.35
C ASN A 136 2.68 7.45 -19.73
N SER A 137 3.14 6.50 -18.91
CA SER A 137 2.96 5.06 -19.10
C SER A 137 3.04 4.34 -17.75
N THR A 138 2.53 3.11 -17.69
CA THR A 138 2.65 2.27 -16.51
C THR A 138 3.82 1.31 -16.66
N PRO A 139 4.85 1.39 -15.79
CA PRO A 139 5.94 0.44 -15.79
C PRO A 139 5.45 -0.98 -15.61
N ASN A 140 6.03 -1.93 -16.35
CA ASN A 140 5.77 -3.35 -16.17
C ASN A 140 6.59 -3.90 -15.00
N LYS A 141 6.18 -3.54 -13.77
CA LYS A 141 6.81 -3.99 -12.52
C LYS A 141 5.88 -4.93 -11.78
N LYS A 142 6.40 -6.06 -11.29
CA LYS A 142 5.68 -6.88 -10.32
C LYS A 142 5.61 -6.13 -9.00
N ILE A 143 4.41 -6.02 -8.41
CA ILE A 143 4.22 -5.42 -7.09
C ILE A 143 4.16 -6.53 -6.06
N VAL A 144 4.94 -6.42 -5.00
CA VAL A 144 4.91 -7.32 -3.85
C VAL A 144 4.70 -6.49 -2.59
N VAL A 145 3.67 -6.81 -1.81
CA VAL A 145 3.35 -6.16 -0.54
C VAL A 145 3.54 -7.17 0.59
N THR A 146 4.41 -6.87 1.53
CA THR A 146 4.70 -7.74 2.68
C THR A 146 4.24 -7.09 3.97
N PHE A 147 3.50 -7.82 4.79
CA PHE A 147 3.03 -7.40 6.11
C PHE A 147 3.91 -8.07 7.17
N LYS A 148 4.48 -7.25 8.07
CA LYS A 148 5.33 -7.67 9.18
C LYS A 148 4.77 -7.14 10.49
#